data_AF-A0A927NLC9-F1
#
_entry.id   AF-A0A927NLC9-F1
#
_cell.length_a   1.000
_cell.length_b   1.000
_cell.length_c   1.000
_cell.angle_alpha   90.00
_cell.angle_beta   90.00
_cell.angle_gamma   90.00
#
_symmetry.space_group_name_H-M   'P 1'
#
loop_
_entity.id
_entity.type
_entity.pdbx_description
1 polymer ?
#
loop_
_entity_poly.entity_id
_entity_poly.type
_entity_poly.pdbx_seq_one_letter_code
_entity_poly.pdbx_strand_id
1 'polypeptide(L)'
;MTSKELREKWLNFYKERGHEDIGAVSLIGDGTTGVMFNVAGMQPLMPYLLGEKHPKGTRLCNVQGCIRTIDIESVGDPSHCTFFEMMGNWSLGDYFKKEKTAWTFELLTKEFKLDKNKICSTVFEGNESAPKDDETANYLLELGIKKENIFFEPKEDNWWELDGTVGTPCGPDNEWFYPLTDEKCCDSCDINCKCGRYVEIGNDVYMQYEKLENGYRPLKNKNVDTGFGFERMLMFLNGVKDVYVTDLFDKVIKFMENTLNVKYLEDENTTKSMRIIADHMRTTVMLIGDINGIVPSNVGAGYILRRIMRRAIRHARKIDLNLNALCDIAKIFIEEVYNQAYPLLLGKEEYIISEIQKEIEKFNKALEQGLKEFDKVINGIERHKEFAQKTGEIVKNEINGKSAFRLYDTFGFPLELTIEIAEEKGYSVDSEGFNEAFKIHQEKSKAVQKGEFKSGLENSGEMTTKYHTATHLLNAALKLVIGETSHQMGSNITEERLRFDFACDHKLTPEEINKVEEIVNNWIKQDLTVSCEEMSKEKAVESGAEHQFIERYPDVVSVYTIENASKEICTGPHVKKTGELGEFKITKEEASSSGVRRIKAILK
;
A
#
# COMPACT_ATOMS: atom_id res chain seq x y z
N MET A 1 20.73 21.68 -10.99
CA MET A 1 19.29 21.88 -10.78
C MET A 1 18.93 21.10 -9.52
N THR A 2 18.43 21.75 -8.48
CA THR A 2 17.92 21.03 -7.30
C THR A 2 16.47 20.59 -7.52
N SER A 3 16.00 19.63 -6.73
CA SER A 3 14.61 19.18 -6.71
C SER A 3 13.65 20.35 -6.42
N LYS A 4 14.02 21.26 -5.50
CA LYS A 4 13.21 22.46 -5.20
C LYS A 4 13.08 23.38 -6.42
N GLU A 5 14.21 23.68 -7.06
CA GLU A 5 14.23 24.49 -8.29
C GLU A 5 13.42 23.85 -9.43
N LEU A 6 13.48 22.53 -9.58
CA LEU A 6 12.74 21.82 -10.63
C LEU A 6 11.23 21.89 -10.40
N ARG A 7 10.75 21.65 -9.17
CA ARG A 7 9.31 21.79 -8.83
C ARG A 7 8.82 23.22 -9.09
N GLU A 8 9.57 24.22 -8.62
CA GLU A 8 9.22 25.63 -8.83
C GLU A 8 9.18 26.01 -10.31
N LYS A 9 10.19 25.59 -11.09
CA LYS A 9 10.23 25.84 -12.53
C LYS A 9 9.05 25.23 -13.26
N TRP A 10 8.70 23.98 -12.96
CA TRP A 10 7.53 23.33 -13.55
C TRP A 10 6.24 24.09 -13.24
N LEU A 11 5.98 24.37 -11.96
CA LEU A 11 4.75 25.02 -11.52
C LEU A 11 4.65 26.46 -12.07
N ASN A 12 5.73 27.24 -12.02
CA ASN A 12 5.72 28.62 -12.50
C ASN A 12 5.53 28.69 -14.02
N PHE A 13 6.16 27.78 -14.77
CA PHE A 13 6.02 27.72 -16.23
C PHE A 13 4.55 27.54 -16.66
N TYR A 14 3.79 26.69 -15.97
CA TYR A 14 2.37 26.49 -16.26
C TYR A 14 1.47 27.57 -15.63
N LYS A 15 1.80 28.11 -14.45
CA LYS A 15 1.08 29.26 -13.87
C LYS A 15 1.11 30.48 -14.79
N GLU A 16 2.24 30.77 -15.41
CA GLU A 16 2.37 31.85 -16.41
C GLU A 16 1.49 31.64 -17.65
N ARG A 17 1.05 30.40 -17.91
CA ARG A 17 0.14 30.00 -19.00
C ARG A 17 -1.31 29.88 -18.54
N GLY A 18 -1.61 30.31 -17.32
CA GLY A 18 -2.96 30.34 -16.75
C GLY A 18 -3.41 29.00 -16.16
N HIS A 19 -2.47 28.09 -15.86
CA HIS A 19 -2.79 26.89 -15.09
C HIS A 19 -2.86 27.19 -13.61
N GLU A 20 -3.84 26.58 -12.94
CA GLU A 20 -3.95 26.58 -11.49
C GLU A 20 -3.16 25.40 -10.92
N ASP A 21 -2.40 25.65 -9.86
CA ASP A 21 -1.69 24.62 -9.11
C ASP A 21 -2.65 23.96 -8.12
N ILE A 22 -2.95 22.68 -8.38
CA ILE A 22 -3.92 21.92 -7.60
C ILE A 22 -3.29 21.19 -6.41
N GLY A 23 -1.96 21.30 -6.24
CA GLY A 23 -1.22 20.57 -5.22
C GLY A 23 -1.19 19.06 -5.43
N ALA A 24 -0.47 18.37 -4.54
CA ALA A 24 -0.49 16.91 -4.48
C ALA A 24 -1.72 16.43 -3.69
N VAL A 25 -2.36 15.38 -4.18
CA VAL A 25 -3.40 14.64 -3.44
C VAL A 25 -2.80 13.42 -2.73
N SER A 26 -3.64 12.78 -1.92
CA SER A 26 -3.37 11.51 -1.23
C SER A 26 -2.65 10.50 -2.12
N LEU A 27 -1.62 9.85 -1.59
CA LEU A 27 -0.96 8.70 -2.22
C LEU A 27 -1.86 7.47 -2.23
N ILE A 28 -2.79 7.39 -1.29
CA ILE A 28 -3.78 6.31 -1.21
C ILE A 28 -4.89 6.60 -2.22
N GLY A 29 -5.24 5.60 -3.03
CA GLY A 29 -6.34 5.69 -3.97
C GLY A 29 -7.67 5.91 -3.27
N ASP A 30 -8.53 6.74 -3.85
CA ASP A 30 -9.86 7.06 -3.33
C ASP A 30 -10.92 6.01 -3.69
N GLY A 31 -10.51 4.93 -4.37
CA GLY A 31 -11.35 3.84 -4.84
C GLY A 31 -12.03 4.09 -6.19
N THR A 32 -11.96 5.31 -6.76
CA THR A 32 -12.65 5.63 -8.03
C THR A 32 -12.04 4.90 -9.22
N THR A 33 -10.73 4.66 -9.21
CA THR A 33 -9.99 3.98 -10.28
C THR A 33 -9.66 2.52 -9.94
N GLY A 34 -10.10 2.03 -8.78
CA GLY A 34 -9.83 0.66 -8.32
C GLY A 34 -8.39 0.37 -7.89
N VAL A 35 -7.50 1.36 -7.95
CA VAL A 35 -6.09 1.24 -7.53
C VAL A 35 -5.92 1.47 -6.03
N MET A 36 -4.98 0.74 -5.43
CA MET A 36 -4.65 0.88 -4.01
C MET A 36 -3.89 2.18 -3.71
N PHE A 37 -2.94 2.51 -4.58
CA PHE A 37 -2.16 3.74 -4.51
C PHE A 37 -2.27 4.47 -5.85
N ASN A 38 -2.16 5.79 -5.81
CA ASN A 38 -2.03 6.57 -7.03
C ASN A 38 -0.68 6.26 -7.68
N VAL A 39 -0.71 5.72 -8.91
CA VAL A 39 0.48 5.31 -9.70
C VAL A 39 0.83 6.31 -10.81
N ALA A 40 -0.06 7.28 -11.06
CA ALA A 40 0.09 8.34 -12.05
C ALA A 40 -0.63 9.62 -11.60
N GLY A 41 -0.16 10.77 -12.08
CA GLY A 41 -0.73 12.08 -11.78
C GLY A 41 -2.17 12.27 -12.25
N MET A 42 -2.59 11.53 -13.29
CA MET A 42 -3.89 11.67 -13.92
C MET A 42 -5.03 11.01 -13.12
N GLN A 43 -4.74 10.01 -12.30
CA GLN A 43 -5.78 9.20 -11.65
C GLN A 43 -6.77 10.00 -10.79
N PRO A 44 -6.32 10.96 -9.97
CA PRO A 44 -7.20 11.86 -9.22
C PRO A 44 -8.06 12.77 -10.11
N LEU A 45 -7.71 12.89 -11.39
CA LEU A 45 -8.38 13.77 -12.35
C LEU A 45 -9.34 13.05 -13.29
N MET A 46 -9.48 11.72 -13.14
CA MET A 46 -10.31 10.88 -14.00
C MET A 46 -11.75 11.43 -14.20
N PRO A 47 -12.49 11.85 -13.14
CA PRO A 47 -13.86 12.34 -13.33
C PRO A 47 -13.92 13.60 -14.22
N TYR A 48 -12.92 14.48 -14.10
CA TYR A 48 -12.87 15.74 -14.84
C TYR A 48 -12.45 15.54 -16.29
N LEU A 49 -11.58 14.57 -16.56
CA LEU A 49 -11.21 14.15 -17.92
C LEU A 49 -12.42 13.55 -18.66
N LEU A 50 -13.37 12.96 -17.94
CA LEU A 50 -14.65 12.49 -18.49
C LEU A 50 -15.70 13.60 -18.68
N GLY A 51 -15.38 14.84 -18.31
CA GLY A 51 -16.19 16.02 -18.58
C GLY A 51 -16.86 16.64 -17.34
N GLU A 52 -16.59 16.14 -16.14
CA GLU A 52 -16.95 16.87 -14.92
C GLU A 52 -16.17 18.19 -14.81
N LYS A 53 -16.77 19.19 -14.15
CA LYS A 53 -16.10 20.48 -13.94
C LYS A 53 -15.18 20.42 -12.73
N HIS A 54 -13.90 20.69 -12.95
CA HIS A 54 -12.96 20.84 -11.83
C HIS A 54 -13.14 22.20 -11.14
N PRO A 55 -13.14 22.28 -9.79
CA PRO A 55 -13.39 23.53 -9.05
C PRO A 55 -12.33 24.62 -9.28
N LYS A 56 -11.13 24.23 -9.73
CA LYS A 56 -10.03 25.16 -10.07
C LYS A 56 -9.96 25.55 -11.55
N GLY A 57 -10.98 25.24 -12.35
CA GLY A 57 -11.02 25.60 -13.77
C GLY A 57 -10.51 24.49 -14.69
N THR A 58 -10.10 24.85 -15.90
CA THR A 58 -9.84 23.91 -17.01
C THR A 58 -8.36 23.71 -17.34
N ARG A 59 -7.46 24.48 -16.72
CA ARG A 59 -6.01 24.36 -16.87
C ARG A 59 -5.41 24.08 -15.49
N LEU A 60 -4.84 22.89 -15.31
CA LEU A 60 -4.37 22.43 -14.01
C LEU A 60 -2.91 21.99 -14.09
N CYS A 61 -2.12 22.20 -13.05
CA CYS A 61 -0.77 21.64 -12.94
C CYS A 61 -0.48 21.21 -11.51
N ASN A 62 0.42 20.24 -11.33
CA ASN A 62 0.97 19.90 -10.03
C ASN A 62 2.29 19.14 -10.16
N VAL A 63 2.83 18.75 -9.00
CA VAL A 63 3.82 17.69 -8.85
C VAL A 63 3.20 16.64 -7.92
N GLN A 64 2.73 15.53 -8.48
CA GLN A 64 2.00 14.50 -7.75
C GLN A 64 2.92 13.39 -7.28
N GLY A 65 2.83 13.00 -6.01
CA GLY A 65 3.50 11.80 -5.52
C GLY A 65 2.78 10.54 -6.02
N CYS A 66 3.55 9.52 -6.40
CA CYS A 66 3.05 8.26 -6.92
C CYS A 66 3.76 7.09 -6.22
N ILE A 67 3.08 5.95 -6.11
CA ILE A 67 3.65 4.71 -5.59
C ILE A 67 3.56 3.62 -6.65
N ARG A 68 4.66 2.94 -6.95
CA ARG A 68 4.70 1.75 -7.81
C ARG A 68 5.16 0.53 -7.02
N THR A 69 4.23 -0.40 -6.81
CA THR A 69 4.53 -1.65 -6.07
C THR A 69 5.21 -2.71 -6.92
N ILE A 70 5.09 -2.62 -8.25
CA ILE A 70 5.73 -3.55 -9.18
C ILE A 70 7.25 -3.37 -9.22
N ASP A 71 7.73 -2.16 -8.91
CA ASP A 71 9.15 -1.81 -8.96
C ASP A 71 9.90 -2.16 -7.68
N ILE A 72 9.20 -2.67 -6.64
CA ILE A 72 9.80 -2.98 -5.33
C ILE A 72 11.05 -3.85 -5.52
N GLU A 73 10.99 -4.94 -6.27
CA GLU A 73 12.13 -5.85 -6.42
C GLU A 73 13.31 -5.23 -7.21
N SER A 74 13.03 -4.30 -8.12
CA SER A 74 14.04 -3.57 -8.89
C SER A 74 14.76 -2.49 -8.10
N VAL A 75 14.15 -2.00 -7.01
CA VAL A 75 14.79 -1.00 -6.13
C VAL A 75 16.12 -1.52 -5.59
N GLY A 76 17.13 -0.67 -5.65
CA GLY A 76 18.54 -1.03 -5.40
C GLY A 76 19.42 -0.87 -6.65
N ASP A 77 18.81 -0.82 -7.84
CA ASP A 77 19.47 -0.36 -9.05
C ASP A 77 19.55 1.20 -9.10
N PRO A 78 20.23 1.79 -10.10
CA PRO A 78 20.43 3.24 -10.16
C PRO A 78 19.19 4.09 -10.52
N SER A 79 18.02 3.50 -10.79
CA SER A 79 16.91 4.21 -11.45
C SER A 79 15.50 3.94 -10.90
N HIS A 80 15.26 2.78 -10.29
CA HIS A 80 13.95 2.43 -9.75
C HIS A 80 13.73 2.99 -8.36
N CYS A 81 12.48 3.42 -8.13
CA CYS A 81 12.00 3.98 -6.87
C CYS A 81 10.60 3.43 -6.56
N THR A 82 10.27 3.20 -5.29
CA THR A 82 8.90 2.80 -4.91
C THR A 82 7.96 3.99 -4.84
N PHE A 83 8.41 5.11 -4.27
CA PHE A 83 7.76 6.41 -4.35
C PHE A 83 8.46 7.24 -5.42
N PHE A 84 7.73 8.02 -6.20
CA PHE A 84 8.34 9.00 -7.10
C PHE A 84 7.37 10.14 -7.33
N GLU A 85 7.86 11.26 -7.84
CA GLU A 85 7.01 12.38 -8.22
C GLU A 85 6.79 12.39 -9.73
N MET A 86 5.56 12.71 -10.13
CA MET A 86 5.17 12.93 -11.50
C MET A 86 4.77 14.40 -11.66
N MET A 87 5.52 15.12 -12.49
CA MET A 87 5.20 16.47 -12.90
C MET A 87 4.09 16.41 -13.94
N GLY A 88 2.95 17.02 -13.62
CA GLY A 88 1.76 16.95 -14.46
C GLY A 88 1.18 18.31 -14.80
N ASN A 89 0.54 18.37 -15.96
CA ASN A 89 -0.34 19.43 -16.36
C ASN A 89 -1.52 18.85 -17.13
N TRP A 90 -2.67 19.50 -17.06
CA TRP A 90 -3.90 19.04 -17.68
C TRP A 90 -4.64 20.18 -18.38
N SER A 91 -5.15 19.85 -19.56
CA SER A 91 -6.18 20.62 -20.25
C SER A 91 -7.49 19.85 -20.15
N LEU A 92 -8.52 20.48 -19.59
CA LEU A 92 -9.87 19.92 -19.51
C LEU A 92 -10.76 20.63 -20.55
N GLY A 93 -10.60 20.27 -21.83
CA GLY A 93 -11.38 20.84 -22.92
C GLY A 93 -11.02 22.27 -23.34
N ASP A 94 -9.77 22.72 -23.10
CA ASP A 94 -9.35 24.09 -23.40
C ASP A 94 -8.30 24.18 -24.52
N TYR A 95 -7.04 23.81 -24.25
CA TYR A 95 -5.99 23.68 -25.27
C TYR A 95 -5.74 22.21 -25.64
N PHE A 96 -5.05 21.95 -26.74
CA PHE A 96 -4.77 20.57 -27.18
C PHE A 96 -3.35 20.43 -27.75
N LYS A 97 -3.17 19.66 -28.83
CA LYS A 97 -1.88 19.30 -29.42
C LYS A 97 -0.99 20.49 -29.76
N LYS A 98 -1.53 21.49 -30.45
CA LYS A 98 -0.73 22.61 -30.96
C LYS A 98 -0.03 23.38 -29.84
N GLU A 99 -0.80 23.85 -28.87
CA GLU A 99 -0.28 24.58 -27.73
C GLU A 99 0.60 23.69 -26.86
N LYS A 100 0.18 22.45 -26.61
CA LYS A 100 0.95 21.56 -25.72
C LYS A 100 2.31 21.22 -26.30
N THR A 101 2.37 20.79 -27.55
CA THR A 101 3.63 20.44 -28.22
C THR A 101 4.60 21.61 -28.18
N ALA A 102 4.09 22.83 -28.44
CA ALA A 102 4.89 24.05 -28.38
C ALA A 102 5.41 24.34 -26.95
N TRP A 103 4.56 24.20 -25.93
CA TRP A 103 4.95 24.42 -24.54
C TRP A 103 5.92 23.37 -24.01
N THR A 104 5.76 22.08 -24.36
CA THR A 104 6.73 21.05 -23.98
C THR A 104 8.08 21.34 -24.63
N PHE A 105 8.11 21.64 -25.93
CA PHE A 105 9.34 22.01 -26.61
C PHE A 105 10.00 23.26 -26.02
N GLU A 106 9.21 24.28 -25.67
CA GLU A 106 9.69 25.49 -25.00
C GLU A 106 10.27 25.17 -23.63
N LEU A 107 9.59 24.38 -22.80
CA LEU A 107 10.08 23.96 -21.49
C LEU A 107 11.43 23.24 -21.63
N LEU A 108 11.51 22.24 -22.50
CA LEU A 108 12.72 21.45 -22.72
C LEU A 108 13.90 22.32 -23.21
N THR A 109 13.65 23.22 -24.16
CA THR A 109 14.74 23.99 -24.80
C THR A 109 15.07 25.31 -24.09
N LYS A 110 14.09 25.99 -23.50
CA LYS A 110 14.24 27.31 -22.87
C LYS A 110 14.41 27.21 -21.38
N GLU A 111 13.64 26.39 -20.67
CA GLU A 111 13.77 26.28 -19.22
C GLU A 111 14.86 25.27 -18.83
N PHE A 112 14.84 24.10 -19.46
CA PHE A 112 15.78 23.01 -19.18
C PHE A 112 17.05 23.05 -20.04
N LYS A 113 17.13 23.98 -21.00
CA LYS A 113 18.31 24.24 -21.83
C LYS A 113 18.81 23.03 -22.62
N LEU A 114 17.92 22.09 -22.96
CA LEU A 114 18.27 20.94 -23.78
C LEU A 114 18.55 21.36 -25.22
N ASP A 115 19.57 20.76 -25.83
CA ASP A 115 19.85 20.99 -27.25
C ASP A 115 18.71 20.42 -28.10
N LYS A 116 17.95 21.31 -28.74
CA LYS A 116 16.83 20.97 -29.61
C LYS A 116 17.18 19.98 -30.71
N ASN A 117 18.44 19.93 -31.16
CA ASN A 117 18.86 19.05 -32.26
C ASN A 117 19.00 17.58 -31.83
N LYS A 118 19.00 17.33 -30.51
CA LYS A 118 19.11 16.00 -29.91
C LYS A 118 17.78 15.49 -29.35
N ILE A 119 16.77 16.36 -29.25
CA ILE A 119 15.43 15.96 -28.81
C ILE A 119 14.84 15.04 -29.89
N CYS A 120 14.35 13.89 -29.44
CA CYS A 120 13.57 12.95 -30.22
C CYS A 120 12.16 12.89 -29.66
N SER A 121 11.20 12.53 -30.49
CA SER A 121 9.82 12.39 -30.06
C SER A 121 9.09 11.33 -30.88
N THR A 122 8.16 10.64 -30.23
CA THR A 122 7.33 9.61 -30.85
C THR A 122 5.91 10.12 -31.10
N VAL A 123 5.26 9.59 -32.12
CA VAL A 123 3.86 9.87 -32.47
C VAL A 123 3.19 8.58 -32.95
N PHE A 124 1.88 8.46 -32.72
CA PHE A 124 1.14 7.26 -33.07
C PHE A 124 1.12 6.99 -34.58
N GLU A 125 1.52 5.79 -35.03
CA GLU A 125 1.59 5.42 -36.45
C GLU A 125 0.23 5.14 -37.10
N GLY A 126 -0.82 5.00 -36.31
CA GLY A 126 -2.16 4.66 -36.77
C GLY A 126 -2.43 3.16 -36.74
N ASN A 127 -3.70 2.78 -36.66
CA ASN A 127 -4.15 1.40 -36.82
C ASN A 127 -5.57 1.36 -37.42
N GLU A 128 -6.21 0.20 -37.43
CA GLU A 128 -7.58 0.05 -37.96
C GLU A 128 -8.63 0.86 -37.17
N SER A 129 -8.36 1.18 -35.91
CA SER A 129 -9.30 1.82 -34.99
C SER A 129 -9.09 3.33 -34.83
N ALA A 130 -7.89 3.84 -35.11
CA ALA A 130 -7.55 5.25 -34.96
C ALA A 130 -6.53 5.71 -36.02
N PRO A 131 -6.67 6.94 -36.54
CA PRO A 131 -5.78 7.45 -37.57
C PRO A 131 -4.38 7.71 -37.00
N LYS A 132 -3.41 7.70 -37.92
CA LYS A 132 -2.04 8.15 -37.68
C LYS A 132 -2.01 9.59 -37.17
N ASP A 133 -1.14 9.90 -36.21
CA ASP A 133 -1.00 11.25 -35.65
C ASP A 133 -0.08 12.17 -36.47
N ASP A 134 -0.44 12.41 -37.72
CA ASP A 134 0.29 13.35 -38.59
C ASP A 134 0.17 14.82 -38.10
N GLU A 135 -0.86 15.13 -37.29
CA GLU A 135 -1.08 16.47 -36.72
C GLU A 135 0.05 16.86 -35.76
N THR A 136 0.33 16.01 -34.75
CA THR A 136 1.42 16.25 -33.80
C THR A 136 2.77 16.24 -34.50
N ALA A 137 2.99 15.33 -35.45
CA ALA A 137 4.22 15.26 -36.24
C ALA A 137 4.52 16.57 -36.99
N ASN A 138 3.49 17.20 -37.58
CA ASN A 138 3.66 18.47 -38.27
C ASN A 138 4.01 19.61 -37.29
N TYR A 139 3.41 19.67 -36.10
CA TYR A 139 3.78 20.66 -35.09
C TYR A 139 5.22 20.50 -34.60
N LEU A 140 5.69 19.27 -34.40
CA LEU A 140 7.09 18.98 -34.05
C LEU A 140 8.06 19.50 -35.13
N LEU A 141 7.74 19.29 -36.41
CA LEU A 141 8.52 19.82 -37.53
C LEU A 141 8.53 21.35 -37.58
N GLU A 142 7.38 21.99 -37.37
CA GLU A 142 7.25 23.46 -37.33
C GLU A 142 8.08 24.09 -36.20
N LEU A 143 8.19 23.40 -35.06
CA LEU A 143 9.04 23.80 -33.92
C LEU A 143 10.54 23.58 -34.18
N GLY A 144 10.88 22.88 -35.27
CA GLY A 144 12.25 22.67 -35.72
C GLY A 144 12.90 21.39 -35.20
N ILE A 145 12.10 20.41 -34.75
CA ILE A 145 12.60 19.05 -34.53
C ILE A 145 12.89 18.43 -35.90
N LYS A 146 14.02 17.74 -36.00
CA LYS A 146 14.45 17.12 -37.25
C LYS A 146 13.53 15.95 -37.60
N LYS A 147 13.26 15.77 -38.89
CA LYS A 147 12.39 14.69 -39.37
C LYS A 147 12.88 13.31 -38.94
N GLU A 148 14.19 13.10 -38.95
CA GLU A 148 14.83 11.85 -38.49
C GLU A 148 14.75 11.61 -36.98
N ASN A 149 14.33 12.61 -36.19
CA ASN A 149 14.13 12.50 -34.75
C ASN A 149 12.63 12.34 -34.38
N ILE A 150 11.73 12.26 -35.36
CA ILE A 150 10.29 12.03 -35.15
C ILE A 150 10.00 10.59 -35.59
N PHE A 151 9.61 9.77 -34.62
CA PHE A 151 9.39 8.34 -34.80
C PHE A 151 7.89 8.06 -34.79
N PHE A 152 7.42 7.27 -35.75
CA PHE A 152 6.05 6.77 -35.74
C PHE A 152 6.09 5.36 -35.16
N GLU A 153 5.35 5.16 -34.08
CA GLU A 153 5.39 3.93 -33.29
C GLU A 153 3.99 3.32 -33.13
N PRO A 154 3.90 2.00 -32.89
CA PRO A 154 2.64 1.26 -32.87
C PRO A 154 1.81 1.58 -31.61
N LYS A 155 0.62 0.96 -31.52
CA LYS A 155 -0.32 1.19 -30.42
C LYS A 155 0.31 0.85 -29.07
N GLU A 156 1.10 -0.22 -29.02
CA GLU A 156 1.72 -0.74 -27.81
C GLU A 156 2.64 0.29 -27.13
N ASP A 157 3.21 1.22 -27.92
CA ASP A 157 4.16 2.22 -27.45
C ASP A 157 3.56 3.64 -27.43
N ASN A 158 2.71 4.01 -28.41
CA ASN A 158 2.24 5.40 -28.59
C ASN A 158 0.73 5.60 -28.49
N TRP A 159 0.05 4.73 -27.74
CA TRP A 159 -1.37 4.88 -27.45
C TRP A 159 -1.65 4.65 -25.97
N TRP A 160 -2.20 5.66 -25.31
CA TRP A 160 -2.56 5.54 -23.90
C TRP A 160 -4.02 5.13 -23.73
N GLU A 161 -4.24 4.04 -23.01
CA GLU A 161 -5.56 3.64 -22.52
C GLU A 161 -5.44 2.83 -21.24
N LEU A 162 -6.50 2.81 -20.42
CA LEU A 162 -6.56 1.93 -19.26
C LEU A 162 -6.97 0.52 -19.68
N ASP A 163 -6.06 -0.43 -19.49
CA ASP A 163 -6.30 -1.83 -19.77
C ASP A 163 -7.42 -2.42 -18.91
N GLY A 164 -8.24 -3.27 -19.53
CA GLY A 164 -9.39 -3.91 -18.88
C GLY A 164 -10.54 -2.97 -18.49
N THR A 165 -10.52 -1.70 -18.93
CA THR A 165 -11.60 -0.73 -18.64
C THR A 165 -12.40 -0.36 -19.89
N VAL A 166 -13.64 0.09 -19.66
CA VAL A 166 -14.57 0.63 -20.67
C VAL A 166 -15.12 1.95 -20.15
N GLY A 167 -15.38 2.90 -21.04
CA GLY A 167 -15.90 4.23 -20.70
C GLY A 167 -14.85 5.19 -20.15
N THR A 168 -13.56 4.87 -20.32
CA THR A 168 -12.42 5.70 -19.89
C THR A 168 -11.88 6.52 -21.05
N PRO A 169 -11.30 7.71 -20.79
CA PRO A 169 -10.68 8.51 -21.83
C PRO A 169 -9.39 7.83 -22.32
N CYS A 170 -9.08 7.95 -23.60
CA CYS A 170 -7.89 7.41 -24.24
C CYS A 170 -7.48 8.26 -25.47
N GLY A 171 -6.28 8.02 -25.99
CA GLY A 171 -5.80 8.70 -27.18
C GLY A 171 -4.34 8.43 -27.51
N PRO A 172 -3.84 9.03 -28.62
CA PRO A 172 -2.44 8.93 -28.98
C PRO A 172 -1.57 9.59 -27.91
N ASP A 173 -0.43 8.96 -27.65
CA ASP A 173 0.60 9.46 -26.75
C ASP A 173 1.75 10.06 -27.57
N ASN A 174 2.30 11.16 -27.08
CA ASN A 174 3.48 11.82 -27.62
C ASN A 174 4.58 11.79 -26.57
N GLU A 175 5.53 10.87 -26.71
CA GLU A 175 6.63 10.75 -25.77
C GLU A 175 7.84 11.56 -26.24
N TRP A 176 8.62 12.03 -25.28
CA TRP A 176 9.81 12.84 -25.49
C TRP A 176 11.04 12.07 -25.03
N PHE A 177 12.03 11.97 -25.92
CA PHE A 177 13.27 11.24 -25.68
C PHE A 177 14.48 12.15 -25.79
N TYR A 178 15.50 11.85 -25.00
CA TYR A 178 16.79 12.54 -25.09
C TYR A 178 17.97 11.57 -24.91
N PRO A 179 19.06 11.72 -25.68
CA PRO A 179 20.25 10.90 -25.50
C PRO A 179 21.09 11.36 -24.29
N LEU A 180 21.40 10.42 -23.38
CA LEU A 180 22.30 10.63 -22.24
C LEU A 180 23.76 10.87 -22.66
N THR A 181 24.14 10.42 -23.86
CA THR A 181 25.50 10.54 -24.41
C THR A 181 25.47 10.72 -25.92
N ASP A 182 26.48 11.40 -26.44
CA ASP A 182 26.70 11.55 -27.88
C ASP A 182 27.23 10.27 -28.53
N GLU A 183 27.75 9.33 -27.74
CA GLU A 183 28.27 8.06 -28.21
C GLU A 183 27.14 7.11 -28.64
N LYS A 184 27.25 6.59 -29.86
CA LYS A 184 26.34 5.56 -30.38
C LYS A 184 26.95 4.17 -30.17
N CYS A 185 26.14 3.18 -29.82
CA CYS A 185 26.62 1.79 -29.80
C CYS A 185 26.72 1.17 -31.21
N CYS A 186 25.98 1.71 -32.18
CA CYS A 186 25.98 1.31 -33.59
C CYS A 186 25.40 2.43 -34.47
N ASP A 187 25.48 2.27 -35.79
CA ASP A 187 24.99 3.28 -36.75
C ASP A 187 23.46 3.51 -36.66
N SER A 188 22.71 2.46 -36.31
CA SER A 188 21.25 2.47 -36.12
C SER A 188 20.83 2.73 -34.67
N CYS A 189 21.67 3.36 -33.85
CA CYS A 189 21.35 3.67 -32.46
C CYS A 189 20.35 4.84 -32.36
N ASP A 190 19.07 4.50 -32.29
CA ASP A 190 17.91 5.37 -32.10
C ASP A 190 17.16 5.05 -30.78
N ILE A 191 15.96 5.59 -30.62
CA ILE A 191 15.14 5.45 -29.41
C ILE A 191 14.75 3.99 -29.10
N ASN A 192 14.68 3.14 -30.12
CA ASN A 192 14.31 1.72 -29.99
C ASN A 192 15.53 0.85 -29.65
N CYS A 193 16.72 1.45 -29.53
CA CYS A 193 17.94 0.77 -29.18
C CYS A 193 18.01 0.46 -27.67
N LYS A 194 18.14 -0.82 -27.33
CA LYS A 194 18.23 -1.30 -25.93
C LYS A 194 19.54 -0.95 -25.20
N CYS A 195 20.41 -0.14 -25.78
CA CYS A 195 21.68 0.26 -25.17
C CYS A 195 21.54 1.27 -24.01
N GLY A 196 20.33 1.80 -23.77
CA GLY A 196 20.08 2.78 -22.71
C GLY A 196 20.60 4.19 -23.02
N ARG A 197 20.93 4.47 -24.29
CA ARG A 197 21.39 5.80 -24.71
C ARG A 197 20.26 6.82 -24.65
N TYR A 198 19.08 6.50 -25.16
CA TYR A 198 17.92 7.38 -25.11
C TYR A 198 17.08 7.06 -23.87
N VAL A 199 16.64 8.10 -23.20
CA VAL A 199 15.75 8.01 -22.05
C VAL A 199 14.49 8.79 -22.38
N GLU A 200 13.34 8.16 -22.13
CA GLU A 200 12.05 8.82 -22.09
C GLU A 200 12.03 9.79 -20.90
N ILE A 201 11.88 11.09 -21.19
CA ILE A 201 11.90 12.16 -20.19
C ILE A 201 10.50 12.61 -19.77
N GLY A 202 9.47 12.21 -20.52
CA GLY A 202 8.06 12.41 -20.22
C GLY A 202 7.18 12.31 -21.45
N ASN A 203 5.87 12.37 -21.24
CA ASN A 203 4.88 12.17 -22.29
C ASN A 203 3.73 13.18 -22.23
N ASP A 204 3.04 13.32 -23.37
CA ASP A 204 1.88 14.16 -23.59
C ASP A 204 0.77 13.34 -24.25
N VAL A 205 -0.17 12.87 -23.43
CA VAL A 205 -1.32 12.08 -23.87
C VAL A 205 -2.44 13.01 -24.36
N TYR A 206 -2.83 12.81 -25.62
CA TYR A 206 -3.88 13.58 -26.28
C TYR A 206 -5.22 12.84 -26.24
N MET A 207 -5.84 12.83 -25.07
CA MET A 207 -7.12 12.16 -24.85
C MET A 207 -8.23 12.79 -25.69
N GLN A 208 -8.69 12.05 -26.70
CA GLN A 208 -9.74 12.51 -27.62
C GLN A 208 -10.75 11.41 -27.97
N TYR A 209 -10.59 10.23 -27.36
CA TYR A 209 -11.46 9.08 -27.53
C TYR A 209 -11.91 8.53 -26.18
N GLU A 210 -13.09 7.91 -26.18
CA GLU A 210 -13.60 7.10 -25.08
C GLU A 210 -13.50 5.64 -25.51
N LYS A 211 -12.91 4.81 -24.64
CA LYS A 211 -12.75 3.38 -24.86
C LYS A 211 -14.10 2.67 -24.76
N LEU A 212 -14.46 1.92 -25.79
CA LEU A 212 -15.64 1.06 -25.81
C LEU A 212 -15.22 -0.39 -25.56
N GLU A 213 -16.18 -1.31 -25.38
CA GLU A 213 -15.90 -2.74 -25.33
C GLU A 213 -15.13 -3.22 -26.58
N ASN A 214 -15.49 -2.66 -27.74
CA ASN A 214 -14.80 -2.89 -29.01
C ASN A 214 -14.59 -1.54 -29.72
N GLY A 215 -13.35 -1.07 -29.73
CA GLY A 215 -12.95 0.17 -30.40
C GLY A 215 -13.17 1.45 -29.58
N TYR A 216 -13.35 2.56 -30.28
CA TYR A 216 -13.31 3.90 -29.70
C TYR A 216 -14.40 4.80 -30.27
N ARG A 217 -14.88 5.77 -29.48
CA ARG A 217 -15.69 6.89 -29.98
C ARG A 217 -15.06 8.22 -29.59
N PRO A 218 -15.24 9.31 -30.37
CA PRO A 218 -14.71 10.62 -29.99
C PRO A 218 -15.26 11.10 -28.64
N LEU A 219 -14.40 11.66 -27.78
CA LEU A 219 -14.81 12.35 -26.57
C LEU A 219 -15.53 13.66 -26.91
N LYS A 220 -16.44 14.08 -26.02
CA LYS A 220 -17.10 15.38 -26.11
C LYS A 220 -16.09 16.53 -25.99
N ASN A 221 -15.14 16.40 -25.07
CA ASN A 221 -14.05 17.34 -24.84
C ASN A 221 -12.73 16.64 -25.14
N LYS A 222 -11.83 17.31 -25.86
CA LYS A 222 -10.45 16.85 -26.01
C LYS A 222 -9.64 17.33 -24.81
N ASN A 223 -8.85 16.44 -24.22
CA ASN A 223 -8.06 16.75 -23.04
C ASN A 223 -6.57 16.52 -23.33
N VAL A 224 -5.73 17.17 -22.53
CA VAL A 224 -4.30 16.89 -22.46
C VAL A 224 -4.01 16.35 -21.07
N ASP A 225 -3.28 15.25 -21.01
CA ASP A 225 -2.72 14.68 -19.80
C ASP A 225 -1.21 14.53 -19.99
N THR A 226 -0.42 15.04 -19.06
CA THR A 226 1.04 15.07 -19.17
C THR A 226 1.65 14.36 -17.98
N GLY A 227 2.58 13.45 -18.24
CA GLY A 227 3.34 12.75 -17.22
C GLY A 227 4.84 12.87 -17.44
N PHE A 228 5.52 13.70 -16.63
CA PHE A 228 6.98 13.79 -16.63
C PHE A 228 7.55 13.20 -15.33
N GLY A 229 8.42 12.20 -15.44
CA GLY A 229 9.06 11.58 -14.28
C GLY A 229 10.05 12.54 -13.62
N PHE A 230 9.76 12.97 -12.39
CA PHE A 230 10.53 13.99 -11.68
C PHE A 230 11.97 13.55 -11.39
N GLU A 231 12.15 12.37 -10.78
CA GLU A 231 13.45 11.81 -10.43
C GLU A 231 14.35 11.62 -11.64
N ARG A 232 13.78 11.08 -12.73
CA ARG A 232 14.50 10.85 -14.00
C ARG A 232 14.91 12.18 -14.63
N MET A 233 14.01 13.16 -14.66
CA MET A 233 14.32 14.50 -15.16
C MET A 233 15.42 15.15 -14.31
N LEU A 234 15.35 15.05 -12.98
CA LEU A 234 16.35 15.60 -12.08
C LEU A 234 17.72 14.95 -12.28
N MET A 235 17.76 13.61 -12.37
CA MET A 235 18.96 12.84 -12.67
C MET A 235 19.58 13.31 -13.99
N PHE A 236 18.75 13.41 -15.02
CA PHE A 236 19.16 13.82 -16.36
C PHE A 236 19.69 15.26 -16.42
N LEU A 237 18.97 16.24 -15.84
CA LEU A 237 19.37 17.65 -15.81
C LEU A 237 20.65 17.91 -15.04
N ASN A 238 21.04 17.02 -14.13
CA ASN A 238 22.31 17.10 -13.41
C ASN A 238 23.43 16.26 -14.06
N GLY A 239 23.17 15.62 -15.21
CA GLY A 239 24.18 14.86 -15.96
C GLY A 239 24.66 13.59 -15.24
N VAL A 240 23.82 13.04 -14.35
CA VAL A 240 24.12 11.82 -13.59
C VAL A 240 23.31 10.64 -14.15
N LYS A 241 23.72 9.41 -13.81
CA LYS A 241 23.05 8.15 -14.26
C LYS A 241 22.45 7.35 -13.10
N ASP A 242 22.37 7.99 -11.94
CA ASP A 242 21.96 7.38 -10.69
C ASP A 242 21.03 8.37 -9.98
N VAL A 243 19.76 8.01 -9.79
CA VAL A 243 18.79 8.89 -9.12
C VAL A 243 19.19 9.18 -7.67
N TYR A 244 19.94 8.27 -7.04
CA TYR A 244 20.35 8.35 -5.65
C TYR A 244 21.51 9.32 -5.39
N VAL A 245 22.12 9.88 -6.46
CA VAL A 245 23.11 10.97 -6.33
C VAL A 245 22.52 12.36 -6.54
N THR A 246 21.19 12.46 -6.72
CA THR A 246 20.48 13.74 -6.77
C THR A 246 20.23 14.31 -5.38
N ASP A 247 19.86 15.58 -5.26
CA ASP A 247 19.61 16.22 -3.96
C ASP A 247 18.40 15.63 -3.21
N LEU A 248 17.59 14.80 -3.85
CA LEU A 248 16.55 14.00 -3.19
C LEU A 248 17.13 12.99 -2.20
N PHE A 249 18.34 12.48 -2.46
CA PHE A 249 18.92 11.36 -1.72
C PHE A 249 20.34 11.62 -1.21
N ASP A 250 21.08 12.56 -1.82
CA ASP A 250 22.49 12.84 -1.53
C ASP A 250 22.78 13.01 -0.04
N LYS A 251 21.91 13.71 0.70
CA LYS A 251 22.05 13.88 2.15
C LYS A 251 21.90 12.57 2.93
N VAL A 252 20.96 11.72 2.54
CA VAL A 252 20.70 10.41 3.15
C VAL A 252 21.85 9.44 2.83
N ILE A 253 22.34 9.45 1.58
CA ILE A 253 23.50 8.64 1.18
C ILE A 253 24.74 9.05 1.98
N LYS A 254 25.06 10.35 2.03
CA LYS A 254 26.19 10.88 2.83
C LYS A 254 26.06 10.57 4.32
N PHE A 255 24.85 10.64 4.87
CA PHE A 255 24.59 10.24 6.25
C PHE A 255 24.97 8.77 6.49
N MET A 256 24.59 7.87 5.59
CA MET A 256 24.96 6.45 5.69
C MET A 256 26.47 6.23 5.47
N GLU A 257 27.11 6.89 4.50
CA GLU A 257 28.57 6.83 4.29
C GLU A 257 29.32 7.19 5.58
N ASN A 258 28.94 8.29 6.22
CA ASN A 258 29.57 8.75 7.46
C ASN A 258 29.32 7.81 8.64
N THR A 259 28.09 7.28 8.75
CA THR A 259 27.70 6.39 9.86
C THR A 259 28.40 5.03 9.76
N LEU A 260 28.58 4.52 8.54
CA LEU A 260 29.18 3.22 8.27
C LEU A 260 30.69 3.29 8.01
N ASN A 261 31.24 4.49 7.79
CA ASN A 261 32.62 4.72 7.34
C ASN A 261 32.94 3.94 6.05
N VAL A 262 32.04 4.04 5.06
CA VAL A 262 32.15 3.45 3.72
C VAL A 262 31.95 4.52 2.66
N LYS A 263 32.35 4.25 1.41
CA LYS A 263 32.02 5.11 0.27
C LYS A 263 30.94 4.50 -0.61
N TYR A 264 30.01 5.34 -1.05
CA TYR A 264 29.01 4.98 -2.03
C TYR A 264 29.68 4.59 -3.35
N LEU A 265 29.20 3.53 -4.01
CA LEU A 265 29.78 2.91 -5.21
C LEU A 265 31.13 2.20 -5.01
N GLU A 266 31.66 2.11 -3.79
CA GLU A 266 32.90 1.34 -3.53
C GLU A 266 32.64 -0.17 -3.51
N ASP A 267 31.52 -0.60 -2.90
CA ASP A 267 31.04 -1.98 -2.89
C ASP A 267 29.60 -2.05 -3.40
N GLU A 268 29.34 -2.96 -4.34
CA GLU A 268 28.04 -3.09 -5.02
C GLU A 268 26.93 -3.54 -4.06
N ASN A 269 27.23 -4.47 -3.14
CA ASN A 269 26.24 -4.98 -2.18
C ASN A 269 25.83 -3.92 -1.15
N THR A 270 26.80 -3.15 -0.68
CA THR A 270 26.61 -2.03 0.24
C THR A 270 25.84 -0.92 -0.46
N THR A 271 26.23 -0.56 -1.68
CA THR A 271 25.52 0.42 -2.53
C THR A 271 24.06 0.04 -2.74
N LYS A 272 23.80 -1.22 -3.14
CA LYS A 272 22.44 -1.73 -3.33
C LYS A 272 21.61 -1.59 -2.04
N SER A 273 22.20 -1.93 -0.90
CA SER A 273 21.52 -1.82 0.40
C SER A 273 21.26 -0.38 0.81
N MET A 274 22.21 0.54 0.59
CA MET A 274 22.04 1.97 0.83
C MET A 274 20.88 2.54 0.00
N ARG A 275 20.80 2.18 -1.28
CA ARG A 275 19.69 2.59 -2.17
C ARG A 275 18.34 2.09 -1.68
N ILE A 276 18.24 0.80 -1.34
CA ILE A 276 17.01 0.19 -0.81
C ILE A 276 16.57 0.88 0.48
N ILE A 277 17.49 1.13 1.41
CA ILE A 277 17.17 1.84 2.66
C ILE A 277 16.67 3.25 2.36
N ALA A 278 17.38 4.01 1.51
CA ALA A 278 17.02 5.38 1.18
C ALA A 278 15.64 5.49 0.54
N ASP A 279 15.36 4.69 -0.50
CA ASP A 279 14.06 4.68 -1.17
C ASP A 279 12.93 4.21 -0.24
N HIS A 280 13.11 3.09 0.45
CA HIS A 280 12.04 2.53 1.26
C HIS A 280 11.73 3.38 2.50
N MET A 281 12.73 4.05 3.09
CA MET A 281 12.49 5.02 4.16
C MET A 281 11.78 6.27 3.64
N ARG A 282 12.14 6.75 2.44
CA ARG A 282 11.42 7.83 1.76
C ARG A 282 9.95 7.48 1.59
N THR A 283 9.64 6.32 1.02
CA THR A 283 8.28 5.84 0.82
C THR A 283 7.53 5.65 2.13
N THR A 284 8.21 5.17 3.17
CA THR A 284 7.64 5.03 4.52
C THR A 284 7.19 6.37 5.08
N VAL A 285 8.05 7.40 5.01
CA VAL A 285 7.71 8.77 5.42
C VAL A 285 6.49 9.28 4.66
N MET A 286 6.50 9.11 3.34
CA MET A 286 5.43 9.58 2.47
C MET A 286 4.08 8.90 2.80
N LEU A 287 4.07 7.57 2.99
CA LEU A 287 2.84 6.82 3.25
C LEU A 287 2.25 7.03 4.65
N ILE A 288 3.08 7.20 5.68
CA ILE A 288 2.60 7.47 7.05
C ILE A 288 2.18 8.94 7.17
N GLY A 289 2.94 9.84 6.53
CA GLY A 289 2.72 11.28 6.57
C GLY A 289 1.63 11.80 5.64
N ASP A 290 1.11 10.97 4.73
CA ASP A 290 0.04 11.31 3.80
C ASP A 290 -1.22 11.84 4.51
N ILE A 291 -2.06 12.60 3.80
CA ILE A 291 -3.32 13.11 4.34
C ILE A 291 -4.22 11.96 4.82
N ASN A 292 -4.26 10.86 4.06
CA ASN A 292 -4.93 9.60 4.39
C ASN A 292 -3.92 8.55 4.88
N GLY A 293 -2.90 9.01 5.63
CA GLY A 293 -1.76 8.22 6.06
C GLY A 293 -2.12 6.86 6.65
N ILE A 294 -1.31 5.86 6.31
CA ILE A 294 -1.50 4.46 6.69
C ILE A 294 -0.41 4.00 7.65
N VAL A 295 -0.69 2.91 8.36
CA VAL A 295 0.27 2.26 9.27
C VAL A 295 0.50 0.79 8.88
N PRO A 296 1.63 0.18 9.28
CA PRO A 296 1.95 -1.21 8.98
C PRO A 296 0.87 -2.21 9.44
N SER A 297 0.25 -2.94 8.51
CA SER A 297 -0.84 -3.90 8.79
C SER A 297 -0.60 -5.27 8.10
N ASN A 298 -1.50 -6.23 8.32
CA ASN A 298 -1.45 -7.55 7.65
C ASN A 298 -2.16 -7.58 6.30
N VAL A 299 -2.86 -6.51 5.91
CA VAL A 299 -3.75 -6.49 4.73
C VAL A 299 -3.71 -5.16 3.99
N GLY A 300 -4.05 -5.18 2.70
CA GLY A 300 -4.20 -3.97 1.88
C GLY A 300 -2.93 -3.10 1.85
N ALA A 301 -3.12 -1.78 1.81
CA ALA A 301 -2.04 -0.81 1.72
C ALA A 301 -1.06 -0.88 2.91
N GLY A 302 -1.58 -1.16 4.11
CA GLY A 302 -0.75 -1.32 5.31
C GLY A 302 0.19 -2.52 5.23
N TYR A 303 -0.17 -3.58 4.51
CA TYR A 303 0.74 -4.72 4.26
C TYR A 303 1.91 -4.34 3.34
N ILE A 304 1.65 -3.53 2.32
CA ILE A 304 2.71 -3.01 1.43
C ILE A 304 3.68 -2.11 2.21
N LEU A 305 3.16 -1.16 3.00
CA LEU A 305 4.00 -0.33 3.86
C LEU A 305 4.85 -1.19 4.81
N ARG A 306 4.24 -2.18 5.45
CA ARG A 306 4.97 -3.14 6.30
C ARG A 306 6.10 -3.84 5.55
N ARG A 307 5.85 -4.34 4.34
CA ARG A 307 6.85 -5.03 3.51
C ARG A 307 8.04 -4.12 3.22
N ILE A 308 7.77 -2.88 2.78
CA ILE A 308 8.78 -1.86 2.47
C ILE A 308 9.65 -1.57 3.70
N MET A 309 9.02 -1.30 4.86
CA MET A 309 9.73 -1.02 6.11
C MET A 309 10.59 -2.21 6.56
N ARG A 310 10.06 -3.44 6.51
CA ARG A 310 10.81 -4.63 6.92
C ARG A 310 12.00 -4.93 6.02
N ARG A 311 11.88 -4.66 4.72
CA ARG A 311 12.98 -4.76 3.77
C ARG A 311 14.06 -3.72 4.07
N ALA A 312 13.70 -2.47 4.35
CA ALA A 312 14.66 -1.45 4.81
C ALA A 312 15.39 -1.88 6.09
N ILE A 313 14.66 -2.39 7.10
CA ILE A 313 15.24 -2.88 8.36
C ILE A 313 16.22 -4.03 8.13
N ARG A 314 15.89 -4.98 7.25
CA ARG A 314 16.80 -6.07 6.87
C ARG A 314 18.07 -5.52 6.22
N HIS A 315 17.95 -4.62 5.23
CA HIS A 315 19.12 -4.07 4.56
C HIS A 315 20.00 -3.25 5.49
N ALA A 316 19.40 -2.51 6.44
CA ALA A 316 20.14 -1.83 7.49
C ALA A 316 20.96 -2.84 8.32
N ARG A 317 20.36 -3.95 8.75
CA ARG A 317 21.11 -5.04 9.43
C ARG A 317 22.20 -5.66 8.55
N LYS A 318 21.95 -5.83 7.25
CA LYS A 318 22.89 -6.47 6.31
C LYS A 318 24.20 -5.69 6.19
N ILE A 319 24.15 -4.36 6.28
CA ILE A 319 25.32 -3.48 6.20
C ILE A 319 25.75 -2.95 7.58
N ASP A 320 25.28 -3.58 8.67
CA ASP A 320 25.57 -3.18 10.05
C ASP A 320 25.19 -1.73 10.42
N LEU A 321 24.20 -1.16 9.72
CA LEU A 321 23.61 0.13 10.07
C LEU A 321 22.72 -0.02 11.31
N ASN A 322 22.94 0.84 12.30
CA ASN A 322 22.09 0.89 13.49
C ASN A 322 20.65 1.22 13.10
N LEU A 323 19.67 0.44 13.58
CA LEU A 323 18.26 0.62 13.21
C LEU A 323 17.69 1.98 13.62
N ASN A 324 18.24 2.63 14.64
CA ASN A 324 17.83 3.99 15.01
C ASN A 324 18.15 5.01 13.91
N ALA A 325 19.19 4.75 13.10
CA ALA A 325 19.57 5.60 11.97
C ALA A 325 18.44 5.70 10.92
N LEU A 326 17.51 4.73 10.87
CA LEU A 326 16.33 4.82 10.00
C LEU A 326 15.41 5.98 10.39
N CYS A 327 15.31 6.30 11.68
CA CYS A 327 14.57 7.47 12.14
C CYS A 327 15.27 8.78 11.73
N ASP A 328 16.60 8.81 11.77
CA ASP A 328 17.37 9.98 11.32
C ASP A 328 17.24 10.18 9.80
N ILE A 329 17.25 9.10 9.02
CA ILE A 329 16.97 9.14 7.58
C ILE A 329 15.57 9.68 7.30
N ALA A 330 14.56 9.23 8.06
CA ALA A 330 13.20 9.73 7.94
C ALA A 330 13.13 11.25 8.20
N LYS A 331 13.83 11.74 9.22
CA LYS A 331 13.94 13.19 9.52
C LYS A 331 14.57 13.97 8.38
N ILE A 332 15.65 13.48 7.77
CA ILE A 332 16.27 14.16 6.62
C ILE A 332 15.24 14.34 5.48
N PHE A 333 14.43 13.33 5.19
CA PHE A 333 13.38 13.45 4.19
C PHE A 333 12.30 14.48 4.58
N ILE A 334 11.87 14.49 5.84
CA ILE A 334 10.82 15.39 6.35
C ILE A 334 11.32 16.85 6.40
N GLU A 335 12.45 17.08 7.05
CA GLU A 335 12.94 18.41 7.44
C GLU A 335 13.71 19.12 6.32
N GLU A 336 14.37 18.36 5.43
CA GLU A 336 15.31 18.94 4.47
C GLU A 336 14.89 18.76 3.00
N VAL A 337 14.38 17.57 2.64
CA VAL A 337 14.05 17.23 1.25
C VAL A 337 12.64 17.71 0.90
N TYR A 338 11.63 17.32 1.70
CA TYR A 338 10.21 17.52 1.38
C TYR A 338 9.51 18.59 2.21
N ASN A 339 10.23 19.29 3.09
CA ASN A 339 9.69 20.31 4.00
C ASN A 339 8.82 21.39 3.33
N GLN A 340 9.07 21.71 2.06
CA GLN A 340 8.29 22.69 1.28
C GLN A 340 7.21 22.03 0.42
N ALA A 341 7.51 20.89 -0.20
CA ALA A 341 6.60 20.23 -1.14
C ALA A 341 5.45 19.49 -0.42
N TYR A 342 5.71 18.94 0.76
CA TYR A 342 4.75 18.19 1.56
C TYR A 342 4.73 18.71 3.01
N PRO A 343 4.14 19.90 3.25
CA PRO A 343 4.17 20.56 4.55
C PRO A 343 3.49 19.75 5.67
N LEU A 344 2.59 18.82 5.33
CA LEU A 344 1.96 17.93 6.30
C LEU A 344 2.96 17.00 6.99
N LEU A 345 4.08 16.66 6.34
CA LEU A 345 5.12 15.81 6.93
C LEU A 345 5.72 16.43 8.18
N LEU A 346 6.01 17.75 8.15
CA LEU A 346 6.52 18.49 9.31
C LEU A 346 5.51 18.45 10.47
N GLY A 347 4.22 18.65 10.16
CA GLY A 347 3.14 18.60 11.16
C GLY A 347 2.91 17.21 11.74
N LYS A 348 3.36 16.15 11.07
CA LYS A 348 3.22 14.75 11.49
C LYS A 348 4.55 14.09 11.87
N GLU A 349 5.65 14.85 11.98
CA GLU A 349 6.99 14.29 12.14
C GLU A 349 7.08 13.34 13.34
N GLU A 350 6.67 13.78 14.53
CA GLU A 350 6.70 12.95 15.75
C GLU A 350 5.89 11.66 15.58
N TYR A 351 4.72 11.75 14.94
CA TYR A 351 3.88 10.59 14.66
C TYR A 351 4.56 9.61 13.70
N ILE A 352 5.12 10.11 12.59
CA ILE A 352 5.84 9.30 11.59
C ILE A 352 7.01 8.55 12.25
N ILE A 353 7.83 9.26 13.02
CA ILE A 353 8.97 8.68 13.72
C ILE A 353 8.49 7.63 14.73
N SER A 354 7.41 7.88 15.47
CA SER A 354 6.88 6.92 16.44
C SER A 354 6.39 5.61 15.79
N GLU A 355 5.75 5.69 14.62
CA GLU A 355 5.29 4.50 13.88
C GLU A 355 6.46 3.71 13.30
N ILE A 356 7.50 4.40 12.82
CA ILE A 356 8.74 3.75 12.38
C ILE A 356 9.40 2.99 13.54
N GLN A 357 9.52 3.61 14.71
CA GLN A 357 10.10 2.99 15.90
C GLN A 357 9.31 1.75 16.34
N LYS A 358 7.97 1.82 16.38
CA LYS A 358 7.11 0.68 16.74
C LYS A 358 7.34 -0.52 15.83
N GLU A 359 7.44 -0.31 14.52
CA GLU A 359 7.69 -1.43 13.59
C GLU A 359 9.12 -1.96 13.68
N ILE A 360 10.13 -1.09 13.92
CA ILE A 360 11.51 -1.52 14.19
C ILE A 360 11.55 -2.45 15.40
N GLU A 361 10.98 -2.04 16.53
CA GLU A 361 10.97 -2.83 17.76
C GLU A 361 10.24 -4.18 17.59
N LYS A 362 9.10 -4.14 16.90
CA LYS A 362 8.29 -5.31 16.61
C LYS A 362 9.00 -6.30 15.69
N PHE A 363 9.63 -5.81 14.63
CA PHE A 363 10.21 -6.65 13.61
C PHE A 363 11.61 -7.14 13.97
N ASN A 364 12.42 -6.36 14.69
CA ASN A 364 13.80 -6.74 15.00
C ASN A 364 13.90 -8.10 15.72
N LYS A 365 12.99 -8.37 16.66
CA LYS A 365 12.92 -9.67 17.36
C LYS A 365 12.55 -10.83 16.42
N ALA A 366 11.58 -10.61 15.54
CA ALA A 366 11.15 -11.60 14.56
C ALA A 366 12.24 -11.85 13.50
N LEU A 367 12.97 -10.81 13.09
CA LEU A 367 14.05 -10.90 12.11
C LEU A 367 15.20 -11.76 12.62
N GLU A 368 15.69 -11.53 13.85
CA GLU A 368 16.78 -12.32 14.42
C GLU A 368 16.44 -13.81 14.55
N GLN A 369 15.20 -14.11 14.98
CA GLN A 369 14.74 -15.49 15.09
C GLN A 369 14.53 -16.12 13.71
N GLY A 370 13.90 -15.39 12.79
CA GLY A 370 13.63 -15.82 11.42
C GLY A 370 14.90 -16.11 10.63
N LEU A 371 15.93 -15.28 10.72
CA LEU A 371 17.23 -15.51 10.07
C LEU A 371 17.92 -16.79 10.59
N LYS A 372 17.91 -17.01 11.91
CA LYS A 372 18.45 -18.24 12.51
C LYS A 372 17.72 -19.50 12.01
N GLU A 373 16.40 -19.44 11.91
CA GLU A 373 15.60 -20.57 11.41
C GLU A 373 15.77 -20.76 9.90
N PHE A 374 15.87 -19.67 9.14
CA PHE A 374 16.18 -19.70 7.71
C PHE A 374 17.51 -20.42 7.45
N ASP A 375 18.57 -20.07 8.20
CA ASP A 375 19.87 -20.73 8.07
C ASP A 375 19.82 -22.22 8.42
N LYS A 376 18.98 -22.62 9.39
CA LYS A 376 18.75 -24.05 9.68
C LYS A 376 18.09 -24.78 8.52
N VAL A 377 17.16 -24.15 7.82
CA VAL A 377 16.51 -24.70 6.62
C VAL A 377 17.54 -24.90 5.52
N ILE A 378 18.34 -23.87 5.20
CA ILE A 378 19.41 -23.95 4.20
C ILE A 378 20.43 -25.04 4.55
N ASN A 379 20.93 -25.06 5.79
CA ASN A 379 21.87 -26.10 6.25
C ASN A 379 21.24 -27.51 6.23
N GLY A 380 19.92 -27.62 6.34
CA GLY A 380 19.20 -28.88 6.14
C GLY A 380 19.26 -29.35 4.69
N ILE A 381 19.06 -28.43 3.73
CA ILE A 381 19.15 -28.72 2.29
C ILE A 381 20.58 -29.14 1.92
N GLU A 382 21.60 -28.42 2.40
CA GLU A 382 23.01 -28.75 2.13
C GLU A 382 23.39 -30.12 2.68
N ARG A 383 23.01 -30.44 3.92
CA ARG A 383 23.23 -31.79 4.47
C ARG A 383 22.50 -32.88 3.68
N HIS A 384 21.31 -32.59 3.16
CA HIS A 384 20.60 -33.53 2.31
C HIS A 384 21.34 -33.76 0.99
N LYS A 385 21.89 -32.71 0.36
CA LYS A 385 22.73 -32.85 -0.84
C LYS A 385 23.96 -33.71 -0.59
N GLU A 386 24.66 -33.50 0.53
CA GLU A 386 25.83 -34.31 0.89
C GLU A 386 25.49 -35.80 1.03
N PHE A 387 24.31 -36.12 1.58
CA PHE A 387 23.83 -37.51 1.67
C PHE A 387 23.37 -38.04 0.30
N ALA A 388 22.64 -37.24 -0.46
CA ALA A 388 22.08 -37.59 -1.76
C ALA A 388 23.17 -37.86 -2.82
N GLN A 389 24.34 -37.20 -2.71
CA GLN A 389 25.52 -37.52 -3.52
C GLN A 389 25.97 -38.98 -3.37
N LYS A 390 25.70 -39.62 -2.22
CA LYS A 390 26.03 -41.03 -1.99
C LYS A 390 24.97 -42.00 -2.55
N THR A 391 23.75 -41.53 -2.77
CA THR A 391 22.61 -42.35 -3.24
C THR A 391 22.26 -42.09 -4.71
N GLY A 392 22.83 -41.04 -5.33
CA GLY A 392 22.52 -40.63 -6.71
C GLY A 392 21.22 -39.81 -6.83
N GLU A 393 20.65 -39.37 -5.72
CA GLU A 393 19.43 -38.55 -5.70
C GLU A 393 19.73 -37.08 -6.04
N ILE A 394 18.87 -36.44 -6.83
CA ILE A 394 19.01 -35.03 -7.19
C ILE A 394 18.17 -34.19 -6.23
N VAL A 395 18.84 -33.40 -5.39
CA VAL A 395 18.20 -32.45 -4.47
C VAL A 395 18.24 -31.05 -5.08
N LYS A 396 17.07 -30.43 -5.25
CA LYS A 396 16.96 -29.07 -5.80
C LYS A 396 17.48 -28.02 -4.82
N ASN A 397 17.99 -26.89 -5.34
CA ASN A 397 18.30 -25.70 -4.55
C ASN A 397 17.01 -24.92 -4.22
N GLU A 398 16.09 -25.54 -3.49
CA GLU A 398 14.75 -24.98 -3.28
C GLU A 398 14.30 -25.15 -1.83
N ILE A 399 13.82 -24.06 -1.23
CA ILE A 399 13.09 -24.09 0.03
C ILE A 399 11.65 -24.48 -0.27
N ASN A 400 11.21 -25.63 0.24
CA ASN A 400 9.83 -26.10 0.03
C ASN A 400 8.80 -25.18 0.72
N GLY A 401 7.58 -25.15 0.17
CA GLY A 401 6.52 -24.26 0.62
C GLY A 401 6.10 -24.43 2.08
N LYS A 402 6.18 -25.64 2.64
CA LYS A 402 5.88 -25.88 4.07
C LYS A 402 6.92 -25.26 5.00
N SER A 403 8.19 -25.29 4.59
CA SER A 403 9.29 -24.68 5.36
C SER A 403 9.20 -23.16 5.29
N ALA A 404 8.93 -22.60 4.10
CA ALA A 404 8.66 -21.18 3.93
C ALA A 404 7.42 -20.74 4.74
N PHE A 405 6.35 -21.53 4.73
CA PHE A 405 5.14 -21.24 5.51
C PHE A 405 5.40 -21.29 7.02
N ARG A 406 6.23 -22.23 7.49
CA ARG A 406 6.65 -22.28 8.90
C ARG A 406 7.46 -21.05 9.30
N LEU A 407 8.37 -20.57 8.45
CA LEU A 407 9.11 -19.32 8.67
C LEU A 407 8.14 -18.14 8.87
N TYR A 408 7.12 -18.05 8.03
CA TYR A 408 6.07 -17.04 8.12
C TYR A 408 5.18 -17.18 9.36
N ASP A 409 4.50 -18.31 9.53
CA ASP A 409 3.45 -18.52 10.54
C ASP A 409 4.02 -18.59 11.96
N THR A 410 5.14 -19.31 12.14
CA THR A 410 5.70 -19.57 13.48
C THR A 410 6.67 -18.47 13.92
N PHE A 411 7.48 -17.96 13.01
CA PHE A 411 8.57 -17.04 13.33
C PHE A 411 8.33 -15.60 12.86
N GLY A 412 7.18 -15.34 12.21
CA GLY A 412 6.82 -14.03 11.70
C GLY A 412 7.72 -13.54 10.57
N PHE A 413 8.45 -14.45 9.92
CA PHE A 413 9.45 -14.17 8.90
C PHE A 413 8.77 -14.12 7.51
N PRO A 414 8.62 -12.93 6.91
CA PRO A 414 7.82 -12.77 5.70
C PRO A 414 8.32 -13.63 4.53
N LEU A 415 7.39 -14.06 3.67
CA LEU A 415 7.72 -14.84 2.48
C LEU A 415 8.66 -14.05 1.55
N GLU A 416 8.44 -12.75 1.42
CA GLU A 416 9.17 -11.89 0.48
C GLU A 416 10.64 -11.79 0.90
N LEU A 417 10.91 -11.68 2.20
CA LEU A 417 12.29 -11.74 2.72
C LEU A 417 12.89 -13.14 2.56
N THR A 418 12.08 -14.20 2.72
CA THR A 418 12.54 -15.57 2.51
C THR A 418 12.99 -15.78 1.06
N ILE A 419 12.22 -15.30 0.09
CA ILE A 419 12.56 -15.33 -1.34
C ILE A 419 13.86 -14.55 -1.59
N GLU A 420 13.91 -13.29 -1.17
CA GLU A 420 15.05 -12.43 -1.46
C GLU A 420 16.36 -12.92 -0.81
N ILE A 421 16.31 -13.48 0.41
CA ILE A 421 17.52 -14.08 1.05
C ILE A 421 17.90 -15.41 0.38
N ALA A 422 16.92 -16.20 -0.04
CA ALA A 422 17.18 -17.45 -0.76
C ALA A 422 17.90 -17.18 -2.08
N GLU A 423 17.43 -16.21 -2.86
CA GLU A 423 18.04 -15.81 -4.13
C GLU A 423 19.48 -15.32 -3.95
N GLU A 424 19.75 -14.50 -2.92
CA GLU A 424 21.12 -14.07 -2.58
C GLU A 424 22.07 -15.24 -2.27
N LYS A 425 21.53 -16.37 -1.80
CA LYS A 425 22.29 -17.59 -1.51
C LYS A 425 22.21 -18.63 -2.64
N GLY A 426 21.55 -18.33 -3.77
CA GLY A 426 21.42 -19.23 -4.92
C GLY A 426 20.36 -20.33 -4.76
N TYR A 427 19.31 -20.09 -3.96
CA TYR A 427 18.15 -20.97 -3.78
C TYR A 427 16.87 -20.30 -4.27
N SER A 428 15.91 -21.11 -4.74
CA SER A 428 14.53 -20.70 -4.99
C SER A 428 13.64 -21.00 -3.77
N VAL A 429 12.43 -20.44 -3.77
CA VAL A 429 11.38 -20.77 -2.80
C VAL A 429 10.14 -21.24 -3.54
N ASP A 430 9.60 -22.38 -3.13
CA ASP A 430 8.33 -22.91 -3.61
C ASP A 430 7.16 -22.05 -3.07
N SER A 431 6.87 -20.98 -3.80
CA SER A 431 5.82 -20.01 -3.47
C SER A 431 4.41 -20.58 -3.65
N GLU A 432 4.22 -21.53 -4.57
CA GLU A 432 2.94 -22.22 -4.77
C GLU A 432 2.61 -23.10 -3.56
N GLY A 433 3.57 -23.92 -3.12
CA GLY A 433 3.41 -24.74 -1.91
C GLY A 433 3.25 -23.90 -0.65
N PHE A 434 3.87 -22.71 -0.58
CA PHE A 434 3.60 -21.75 0.50
C PHE A 434 2.13 -21.32 0.48
N ASN A 435 1.62 -20.90 -0.68
CA ASN A 435 0.25 -20.44 -0.84
C ASN A 435 -0.77 -21.53 -0.53
N GLU A 436 -0.47 -22.78 -0.90
CA GLU A 436 -1.29 -23.93 -0.52
C GLU A 436 -1.31 -24.12 1.01
N ALA A 437 -0.15 -24.13 1.66
CA ALA A 437 -0.05 -24.26 3.11
C ALA A 437 -0.75 -23.08 3.84
N PHE A 438 -0.58 -21.88 3.33
CA PHE A 438 -1.24 -20.66 3.82
C PHE A 438 -2.76 -20.74 3.64
N LYS A 439 -3.25 -21.20 2.49
CA LYS A 439 -4.68 -21.42 2.24
C LYS A 439 -5.26 -22.48 3.17
N ILE A 440 -4.56 -23.60 3.37
CA ILE A 440 -4.97 -24.62 4.34
C ILE A 440 -5.04 -24.03 5.76
N HIS A 441 -4.07 -23.19 6.14
CA HIS A 441 -4.10 -22.52 7.45
C HIS A 441 -5.25 -21.52 7.56
N GLN A 442 -5.51 -20.74 6.50
CA GLN A 442 -6.67 -19.85 6.43
C GLN A 442 -7.97 -20.62 6.48
N GLU A 443 -8.09 -21.75 5.79
CA GLU A 443 -9.26 -22.61 5.78
C GLU A 443 -9.46 -23.29 7.13
N LYS A 444 -8.39 -23.70 7.82
CA LYS A 444 -8.49 -24.17 9.21
C LYS A 444 -8.97 -23.04 10.13
N SER A 445 -8.42 -21.85 9.99
CA SER A 445 -8.86 -20.66 10.73
C SER A 445 -10.29 -20.24 10.38
N LYS A 446 -10.70 -20.43 9.12
CA LYS A 446 -12.05 -20.17 8.60
C LYS A 446 -13.03 -21.29 8.86
N ALA A 447 -12.60 -22.53 9.06
CA ALA A 447 -13.44 -23.67 9.47
C ALA A 447 -13.69 -23.61 10.97
N VAL A 448 -12.68 -23.15 11.72
CA VAL A 448 -12.86 -22.61 13.06
C VAL A 448 -13.86 -21.44 12.99
N GLN A 449 -13.68 -20.42 12.14
CA GLN A 449 -14.67 -19.32 12.01
C GLN A 449 -16.05 -19.71 11.42
N LYS A 450 -16.18 -20.68 10.51
CA LYS A 450 -17.47 -21.15 9.95
C LYS A 450 -18.17 -22.10 10.91
N GLY A 451 -17.44 -22.77 11.78
CA GLY A 451 -17.97 -23.35 13.01
C GLY A 451 -18.35 -22.30 14.06
N GLU A 452 -17.92 -21.04 13.89
CA GLU A 452 -18.09 -19.94 14.85
C GLU A 452 -18.95 -18.76 14.36
N PHE A 453 -19.39 -18.79 13.10
CA PHE A 453 -20.33 -17.83 12.50
C PHE A 453 -21.49 -18.57 11.80
N LYS A 454 -21.91 -19.70 12.39
CA LYS A 454 -23.34 -20.04 12.33
C LYS A 454 -24.02 -19.09 13.32
N SER A 455 -24.83 -18.15 12.83
CA SER A 455 -25.84 -17.51 13.68
C SER A 455 -26.50 -18.63 14.48
N GLY A 456 -26.57 -18.52 15.81
CA GLY A 456 -26.99 -19.59 16.72
C GLY A 456 -28.42 -20.06 16.52
N LEU A 457 -28.70 -20.71 15.38
CA LEU A 457 -29.98 -21.23 14.95
C LEU A 457 -29.95 -22.75 14.76
N GLU A 458 -28.85 -23.44 15.09
CA GLU A 458 -28.79 -24.91 14.98
C GLU A 458 -28.53 -25.66 16.30
N ASN A 459 -28.29 -24.99 17.43
CA ASN A 459 -28.22 -25.66 18.73
C ASN A 459 -29.07 -24.93 19.78
N SER A 460 -30.35 -25.26 19.85
CA SER A 460 -31.32 -24.81 20.86
C SER A 460 -31.18 -25.55 22.21
N GLY A 461 -29.98 -26.05 22.52
CA GLY A 461 -29.71 -26.71 23.79
C GLY A 461 -29.81 -25.74 24.97
N GLU A 462 -30.20 -26.26 26.15
CA GLU A 462 -30.34 -25.49 27.37
C GLU A 462 -29.04 -24.76 27.75
N MET A 463 -27.88 -25.44 27.65
CA MET A 463 -26.58 -24.82 27.95
C MET A 463 -26.17 -23.75 26.94
N THR A 464 -26.47 -23.94 25.66
CA THR A 464 -26.20 -22.92 24.63
C THR A 464 -26.99 -21.64 24.92
N THR A 465 -28.26 -21.79 25.34
CA THR A 465 -29.12 -20.68 25.76
C THR A 465 -28.56 -19.94 26.98
N LYS A 466 -28.07 -20.70 27.98
CA LYS A 466 -27.40 -20.12 29.17
C LYS A 466 -26.12 -19.36 28.78
N TYR A 467 -25.26 -19.97 27.99
CA TYR A 467 -24.04 -19.30 27.52
C TYR A 467 -24.31 -18.08 26.64
N HIS A 468 -25.42 -18.06 25.91
CA HIS A 468 -25.86 -16.89 25.17
C HIS A 468 -26.09 -15.70 26.11
N THR A 469 -26.95 -15.85 27.13
CA THR A 469 -27.18 -14.78 28.11
C THR A 469 -25.90 -14.42 28.87
N ALA A 470 -25.05 -15.39 29.21
CA ALA A 470 -23.76 -15.12 29.84
C ALA A 470 -22.81 -14.29 28.96
N THR A 471 -22.91 -14.40 27.63
CA THR A 471 -22.14 -13.58 26.67
C THR A 471 -22.49 -12.10 26.80
N HIS A 472 -23.78 -11.77 26.89
CA HIS A 472 -24.24 -10.39 27.04
C HIS A 472 -23.81 -9.78 28.38
N LEU A 473 -23.90 -10.56 29.46
CA LEU A 473 -23.38 -10.14 30.77
C LEU A 473 -21.86 -9.93 30.73
N LEU A 474 -21.11 -10.82 30.08
CA LEU A 474 -19.66 -10.65 29.93
C LEU A 474 -19.30 -9.39 29.14
N ASN A 475 -20.00 -9.13 28.03
CA ASN A 475 -19.78 -7.93 27.20
C ASN A 475 -19.99 -6.65 28.01
N ALA A 476 -21.11 -6.56 28.74
CA ALA A 476 -21.41 -5.42 29.61
C ALA A 476 -20.40 -5.27 30.75
N ALA A 477 -20.00 -6.37 31.41
CA ALA A 477 -19.02 -6.34 32.48
C ALA A 477 -17.64 -5.88 31.99
N LEU A 478 -17.23 -6.29 30.79
CA LEU A 478 -15.99 -5.83 30.17
C LEU A 478 -16.04 -4.31 29.96
N LYS A 479 -17.10 -3.75 29.38
CA LYS A 479 -17.22 -2.29 29.22
C LYS A 479 -17.08 -1.52 30.53
N LEU A 480 -17.65 -2.03 31.63
CA LEU A 480 -17.52 -1.43 32.96
C LEU A 480 -16.11 -1.50 33.56
N VAL A 481 -15.32 -2.52 33.21
CA VAL A 481 -13.99 -2.75 33.80
C VAL A 481 -12.88 -2.15 32.96
N ILE A 482 -12.90 -2.36 31.64
CA ILE A 482 -11.85 -1.93 30.72
C ILE A 482 -12.20 -0.66 29.92
N GLY A 483 -13.47 -0.25 29.91
CA GLY A 483 -13.93 0.99 29.28
C GLY A 483 -14.88 0.79 28.09
N GLU A 484 -15.63 1.84 27.79
CA GLU A 484 -16.69 1.87 26.75
C GLU A 484 -16.20 1.56 25.33
N THR A 485 -14.90 1.74 25.06
CA THR A 485 -14.30 1.42 23.76
C THR A 485 -14.16 -0.08 23.52
N SER A 486 -14.28 -0.91 24.57
CA SER A 486 -14.31 -2.36 24.44
C SER A 486 -15.62 -2.81 23.81
N HIS A 487 -15.53 -3.37 22.62
CA HIS A 487 -16.66 -3.96 21.91
C HIS A 487 -16.30 -5.38 21.48
N GLN A 488 -17.33 -6.20 21.26
CA GLN A 488 -17.17 -7.55 20.76
C GLN A 488 -16.41 -7.55 19.41
N MET A 489 -15.50 -8.49 19.21
CA MET A 489 -14.78 -8.71 17.95
C MET A 489 -15.10 -10.08 17.36
N GLY A 490 -15.72 -10.95 18.16
CA GLY A 490 -16.18 -12.27 17.78
C GLY A 490 -16.73 -13.01 19.01
N SER A 491 -17.65 -13.93 18.80
CA SER A 491 -18.14 -14.82 19.86
C SER A 491 -18.30 -16.22 19.30
N ASN A 492 -18.13 -17.23 20.14
CA ASN A 492 -18.50 -18.60 19.85
C ASN A 492 -19.03 -19.28 21.10
N ILE A 493 -20.22 -19.84 20.98
CA ILE A 493 -20.88 -20.57 22.05
C ILE A 493 -21.03 -22.02 21.61
N THR A 494 -20.62 -22.95 22.47
CA THR A 494 -20.92 -24.37 22.36
C THR A 494 -21.57 -24.87 23.65
N GLU A 495 -22.02 -26.13 23.69
CA GLU A 495 -22.56 -26.72 24.92
C GLU A 495 -21.52 -26.82 26.05
N GLU A 496 -20.23 -26.81 25.70
CA GLU A 496 -19.13 -26.98 26.65
C GLU A 496 -18.54 -25.65 27.14
N ARG A 497 -18.60 -24.58 26.34
CA ARG A 497 -17.90 -23.33 26.63
C ARG A 497 -18.45 -22.10 25.90
N LEU A 498 -18.15 -20.95 26.50
CA LEU A 498 -18.19 -19.62 25.87
C LEU A 498 -16.78 -19.20 25.45
N ARG A 499 -16.64 -18.67 24.23
CA ARG A 499 -15.47 -17.92 23.77
C ARG A 499 -15.90 -16.53 23.33
N PHE A 500 -15.26 -15.51 23.86
CA PHE A 500 -15.58 -14.11 23.57
C PHE A 500 -14.32 -13.33 23.22
N ASP A 501 -14.30 -12.71 22.05
CA ASP A 501 -13.22 -11.84 21.58
C ASP A 501 -13.68 -10.40 21.70
N PHE A 502 -12.81 -9.51 22.17
CA PHE A 502 -13.14 -8.11 22.42
C PHE A 502 -11.95 -7.19 22.13
N ALA A 503 -12.26 -5.94 21.77
CA ALA A 503 -11.26 -4.91 21.53
C ALA A 503 -10.61 -4.49 22.84
N CYS A 504 -9.30 -4.72 22.97
CA CYS A 504 -8.51 -4.28 24.11
C CYS A 504 -7.03 -4.22 23.71
N ASP A 505 -6.38 -3.10 24.04
CA ASP A 505 -5.01 -2.77 23.65
C ASP A 505 -3.95 -3.39 24.58
N HIS A 506 -4.36 -3.94 25.72
CA HIS A 506 -3.48 -4.56 26.71
C HIS A 506 -3.97 -5.96 27.13
N LYS A 507 -3.13 -6.68 27.86
CA LYS A 507 -3.50 -7.95 28.49
C LYS A 507 -4.25 -7.65 29.79
N LEU A 508 -5.40 -8.28 30.00
CA LEU A 508 -6.15 -8.13 31.25
C LEU A 508 -5.28 -8.53 32.45
N THR A 509 -5.27 -7.66 33.45
CA THR A 509 -4.66 -7.93 34.75
C THR A 509 -5.48 -8.97 35.52
N PRO A 510 -4.86 -9.71 36.45
CA PRO A 510 -5.61 -10.61 37.34
C PRO A 510 -6.75 -9.91 38.09
N GLU A 511 -6.56 -8.65 38.47
CA GLU A 511 -7.56 -7.81 39.13
C GLU A 511 -8.76 -7.53 38.21
N GLU A 512 -8.53 -7.17 36.95
CA GLU A 512 -9.61 -6.95 35.97
C GLU A 512 -10.37 -8.22 35.68
N ILE A 513 -9.68 -9.36 35.50
CA ILE A 513 -10.33 -10.66 35.30
C ILE A 513 -11.25 -10.99 36.48
N ASN A 514 -10.75 -10.85 37.72
CA ASN A 514 -11.54 -11.10 38.92
C ASN A 514 -12.75 -10.17 39.02
N LYS A 515 -12.57 -8.89 38.67
CA LYS A 515 -13.65 -7.89 38.72
C LYS A 515 -14.74 -8.17 37.68
N VAL A 516 -14.37 -8.58 36.46
CA VAL A 516 -15.32 -9.00 35.44
C VAL A 516 -16.13 -10.22 35.91
N GLU A 517 -15.46 -11.24 36.46
CA GLU A 517 -16.15 -12.41 37.03
C GLU A 517 -17.09 -12.03 38.17
N GLU A 518 -16.67 -11.15 39.08
CA GLU A 518 -17.49 -10.70 40.20
C GLU A 518 -18.76 -9.98 39.74
N ILE A 519 -18.65 -9.08 38.76
CA ILE A 519 -19.78 -8.34 38.21
C ILE A 519 -20.80 -9.29 37.57
N VAL A 520 -20.34 -10.21 36.70
CA VAL A 520 -21.22 -11.18 36.02
C VAL A 520 -21.93 -12.07 37.06
N ASN A 521 -21.19 -12.61 38.04
CA ASN A 521 -21.78 -13.45 39.07
C ASN A 521 -22.74 -12.69 39.99
N ASN A 522 -22.50 -11.40 40.25
CA ASN A 522 -23.43 -10.57 41.01
C ASN A 522 -24.76 -10.39 40.25
N TRP A 523 -24.72 -10.14 38.94
CA TRP A 523 -25.92 -10.08 38.11
C TRP A 523 -26.65 -11.43 38.02
N ILE A 524 -25.92 -12.54 38.01
CA ILE A 524 -26.53 -13.88 38.08
C ILE A 524 -27.24 -14.08 39.42
N LYS A 525 -26.59 -13.71 40.53
CA LYS A 525 -27.14 -13.83 41.88
C LYS A 525 -28.39 -12.96 42.12
N GLN A 526 -28.50 -11.83 41.40
CA GLN A 526 -29.66 -10.95 41.46
C GLN A 526 -30.89 -11.51 40.73
N ASP A 527 -30.74 -12.59 39.95
CA ASP A 527 -31.83 -13.25 39.22
C ASP A 527 -32.63 -12.29 38.32
N LEU A 528 -31.90 -11.42 37.62
CA LEU A 528 -32.43 -10.36 36.75
C LEU A 528 -33.30 -10.94 35.64
N THR A 529 -34.40 -10.25 35.33
CA THR A 529 -35.33 -10.64 34.27
C THR A 529 -34.75 -10.32 32.88
N VAL A 530 -34.91 -11.24 31.95
CA VAL A 530 -34.58 -11.05 30.53
C VAL A 530 -35.89 -10.86 29.75
N SER A 531 -36.06 -9.69 29.15
CA SER A 531 -37.18 -9.37 28.25
C SER A 531 -36.73 -9.25 26.80
N CYS A 532 -37.64 -9.50 25.87
CA CYS A 532 -37.43 -9.37 24.43
C CYS A 532 -38.57 -8.57 23.83
N GLU A 533 -38.22 -7.53 23.07
CA GLU A 533 -39.16 -6.68 22.34
C GLU A 533 -38.78 -6.62 20.86
N GLU A 534 -39.75 -6.76 19.97
CA GLU A 534 -39.54 -6.50 18.55
C GLU A 534 -39.85 -5.04 18.24
N MET A 535 -38.91 -4.37 17.56
CA MET A 535 -39.06 -2.97 17.18
C MET A 535 -38.33 -2.69 15.86
N SER A 536 -38.52 -1.49 15.29
CA SER A 536 -37.77 -1.11 14.10
C SER A 536 -36.29 -0.92 14.44
N LYS A 537 -35.44 -1.19 13.46
CA LYS A 537 -33.99 -1.02 13.55
C LYS A 537 -33.60 0.37 14.07
N GLU A 538 -34.27 1.42 13.60
CA GLU A 538 -34.02 2.80 14.02
C GLU A 538 -34.35 3.02 15.51
N LYS A 539 -35.50 2.50 15.97
CA LYS A 539 -35.90 2.59 17.39
C LYS A 539 -34.98 1.80 18.31
N ALA A 540 -34.47 0.65 17.85
CA ALA A 540 -33.53 -0.15 18.60
C ALA A 540 -32.23 0.63 18.88
N VAL A 541 -31.68 1.28 17.84
CA VAL A 541 -30.50 2.14 17.96
C VAL A 541 -30.77 3.33 18.90
N GLU A 542 -31.90 4.02 18.72
CA GLU A 542 -32.29 5.15 19.59
C GLU A 542 -32.46 4.76 21.07
N SER A 543 -32.85 3.51 21.34
CA SER A 543 -33.04 2.98 22.70
C SER A 543 -31.72 2.70 23.45
N GLY A 544 -30.58 2.89 22.77
CA GLY A 544 -29.24 2.59 23.27
C GLY A 544 -28.91 1.09 23.24
N ALA A 545 -29.58 0.29 22.41
CA ALA A 545 -29.27 -1.13 22.29
C ALA A 545 -27.93 -1.34 21.59
N GLU A 546 -27.05 -2.11 22.21
CA GLU A 546 -25.77 -2.49 21.62
C GLU A 546 -25.99 -3.29 20.33
N HIS A 547 -25.17 -3.03 19.31
CA HIS A 547 -25.24 -3.72 18.03
C HIS A 547 -23.88 -3.75 17.32
N GLN A 548 -23.70 -4.69 16.40
CA GLN A 548 -22.52 -4.74 15.53
C GLN A 548 -22.90 -4.85 14.07
N PHE A 549 -22.37 -3.96 13.22
CA PHE A 549 -22.68 -3.92 11.79
C PHE A 549 -24.20 -3.82 11.56
N ILE A 550 -24.78 -2.69 11.99
CA ILE A 550 -26.23 -2.45 11.97
C ILE A 550 -26.84 -2.65 10.57
N GLU A 551 -26.05 -2.47 9.52
CA GLU A 551 -26.43 -2.66 8.11
C GLU A 551 -26.80 -4.11 7.77
N ARG A 552 -26.37 -5.09 8.61
CA ARG A 552 -26.65 -6.52 8.41
C ARG A 552 -27.97 -6.97 9.06
N TYR A 553 -28.59 -6.13 9.88
CA TYR A 553 -29.86 -6.46 10.53
C TYR A 553 -31.05 -6.11 9.63
N PRO A 554 -32.13 -6.92 9.66
CA PRO A 554 -33.38 -6.60 8.99
C PRO A 554 -34.03 -5.33 9.59
N ASP A 555 -35.04 -4.78 8.91
CA ASP A 555 -35.70 -3.53 9.35
C ASP A 555 -36.49 -3.66 10.65
N VAL A 556 -36.88 -4.88 11.03
CA VAL A 556 -37.45 -5.22 12.32
C VAL A 556 -36.50 -6.15 13.05
N VAL A 557 -36.14 -5.80 14.28
CA VAL A 557 -35.15 -6.51 15.09
C VAL A 557 -35.69 -6.86 16.47
N SER A 558 -35.16 -7.92 17.06
CA SER A 558 -35.41 -8.28 18.46
C SER A 558 -34.36 -7.64 19.36
N VAL A 559 -34.81 -6.87 20.34
CA VAL A 559 -33.96 -6.25 21.37
C VAL A 559 -34.15 -7.00 22.68
N TYR A 560 -33.07 -7.59 23.16
CA TYR A 560 -33.06 -8.26 24.46
C TYR A 560 -32.56 -7.29 25.53
N THR A 561 -33.32 -7.14 26.62
CA THR A 561 -32.94 -6.34 27.78
C THR A 561 -32.81 -7.26 29.00
N ILE A 562 -31.64 -7.25 29.62
CA ILE A 562 -31.38 -7.89 30.91
C ILE A 562 -31.36 -6.78 31.97
N GLU A 563 -32.54 -6.46 32.50
CA GLU A 563 -32.82 -5.34 33.42
C GLU A 563 -31.77 -4.20 33.38
N ASN A 564 -30.95 -4.06 34.43
CA ASN A 564 -29.95 -3.02 34.59
C ASN A 564 -28.54 -3.45 34.13
N ALA A 565 -28.38 -4.62 33.50
CA ALA A 565 -27.10 -5.18 33.13
C ALA A 565 -26.74 -4.95 31.65
N SER A 566 -27.64 -5.26 30.72
CA SER A 566 -27.37 -5.16 29.28
C SER A 566 -28.64 -4.94 28.45
N LYS A 567 -28.50 -4.28 27.29
CA LYS A 567 -29.54 -4.15 26.26
C LYS A 567 -28.88 -4.26 24.89
N GLU A 568 -29.22 -5.28 24.11
CA GLU A 568 -28.54 -5.58 22.84
C GLU A 568 -29.51 -6.09 21.76
N ILE A 569 -29.19 -5.83 20.49
CA ILE A 569 -29.90 -6.39 19.35
C ILE A 569 -29.38 -7.82 19.10
N CYS A 570 -30.21 -8.82 19.36
CA CYS A 570 -29.82 -10.22 19.28
C CYS A 570 -30.94 -11.10 18.69
N THR A 571 -30.56 -12.13 17.92
CA THR A 571 -31.49 -13.10 17.33
C THR A 571 -31.38 -14.50 17.95
N GLY A 572 -30.58 -14.65 19.01
CA GLY A 572 -30.33 -15.93 19.66
C GLY A 572 -31.33 -16.25 20.77
N PRO A 573 -31.33 -17.49 21.30
CA PRO A 573 -32.14 -17.86 22.45
C PRO A 573 -31.51 -17.33 23.75
N HIS A 574 -32.34 -16.89 24.70
CA HIS A 574 -31.91 -16.45 26.02
C HIS A 574 -32.70 -17.15 27.14
N VAL A 575 -32.08 -17.27 28.32
CA VAL A 575 -32.80 -17.64 29.55
C VAL A 575 -33.80 -16.55 29.93
N LYS A 576 -34.83 -16.88 30.72
CA LYS A 576 -35.80 -15.89 31.19
C LYS A 576 -35.27 -15.09 32.37
N LYS A 577 -34.37 -15.68 33.15
CA LYS A 577 -33.70 -15.02 34.26
C LYS A 577 -32.24 -15.38 34.38
N THR A 578 -31.41 -14.44 34.83
CA THR A 578 -29.97 -14.67 34.98
C THR A 578 -29.62 -15.71 36.05
N GLY A 579 -30.50 -15.97 37.04
CA GLY A 579 -30.28 -17.01 38.06
C GLY A 579 -30.24 -18.43 37.49
N GLU A 580 -30.74 -18.63 36.26
CA GLU A 580 -30.66 -19.91 35.55
C GLU A 580 -29.23 -20.27 35.10
N LEU A 581 -28.29 -19.31 35.15
CA LEU A 581 -26.93 -19.46 34.61
C LEU A 581 -25.96 -20.22 35.53
N GLY A 582 -26.22 -20.33 36.84
CA GLY A 582 -25.29 -20.95 37.79
C GLY A 582 -24.13 -20.02 38.17
N GLU A 583 -22.89 -20.51 38.15
CA GLU A 583 -21.70 -19.70 38.44
C GLU A 583 -20.84 -19.48 37.16
N PHE A 584 -20.52 -18.23 36.84
CA PHE A 584 -19.68 -17.87 35.70
C PHE A 584 -18.19 -17.86 36.07
N LYS A 585 -17.37 -18.55 35.27
CA LYS A 585 -15.91 -18.60 35.47
C LYS A 585 -15.14 -18.43 34.16
N ILE A 586 -14.23 -17.46 34.12
CA ILE A 586 -13.20 -17.30 33.11
C ILE A 586 -12.11 -18.35 33.36
N THR A 587 -11.87 -19.18 32.35
CA THR A 587 -10.88 -20.27 32.37
C THR A 587 -9.57 -19.87 31.70
N LYS A 588 -9.64 -18.98 30.70
CA LYS A 588 -8.46 -18.53 29.96
C LYS A 588 -8.67 -17.13 29.38
N GLU A 589 -7.59 -16.36 29.36
CA GLU A 589 -7.48 -15.08 28.67
C GLU A 589 -6.20 -15.10 27.81
N GLU A 590 -6.29 -14.73 26.53
CA GLU A 590 -5.16 -14.75 25.59
C GLU A 590 -5.27 -13.69 24.48
N ALA A 591 -4.15 -13.36 23.84
CA ALA A 591 -4.15 -12.51 22.65
C ALA A 591 -4.78 -13.27 21.46
N SER A 592 -5.70 -12.63 20.74
CA SER A 592 -6.28 -13.18 19.50
C SER A 592 -5.56 -12.61 18.28
N SER A 593 -5.44 -11.28 18.21
CA SER A 593 -4.72 -10.53 17.19
C SER A 593 -4.32 -9.15 17.75
N SER A 594 -3.69 -8.30 16.93
CA SER A 594 -3.30 -6.94 17.37
C SER A 594 -4.55 -6.15 17.77
N GLY A 595 -4.60 -5.66 19.02
CA GLY A 595 -5.74 -4.90 19.56
C GLY A 595 -6.98 -5.75 19.91
N VAL A 596 -6.88 -7.09 19.86
CA VAL A 596 -8.00 -7.99 20.18
C VAL A 596 -7.57 -9.06 21.18
N ARG A 597 -8.32 -9.15 22.28
CA ARG A 597 -8.15 -10.15 23.34
C ARG A 597 -9.28 -11.18 23.29
N ARG A 598 -9.03 -12.36 23.84
CA ARG A 598 -9.97 -13.50 23.86
C ARG A 598 -10.11 -14.06 25.26
N ILE A 599 -11.35 -14.19 25.72
CA ILE A 599 -11.75 -14.89 26.94
C ILE A 599 -12.39 -16.23 26.57
N LYS A 600 -12.08 -17.27 27.33
CA LYS A 600 -12.85 -18.53 27.38
C LYS A 600 -13.45 -18.67 28.77
N ALA A 601 -14.74 -18.94 28.85
CA ALA A 601 -15.46 -19.08 30.11
C ALA A 601 -16.41 -20.28 30.10
N ILE A 602 -16.78 -20.71 31.30
CA ILE A 602 -17.73 -21.79 31.55
C ILE A 602 -18.78 -21.34 32.58
N LEU A 603 -19.92 -22.02 32.58
CA LEU A 603 -20.94 -21.94 33.63
C LEU A 603 -20.86 -23.22 34.47
N LYS A 604 -20.90 -23.10 35.80
CA LYS A 604 -20.84 -24.21 36.76
C LYS A 604 -22.15 -24.39 37.51
#